data_AF-A0A9D5EZS5-F1
#
_entry.id   AF-A0A9D5EZS5-F1
#
_cell.length_a   1.000
_cell.length_b   1.000
_cell.length_c   1.000
_cell.angle_alpha   90.00
_cell.angle_beta   90.00
_cell.angle_gamma   90.00
#
_symmetry.space_group_name_H-M   'P 1'
#
loop_
_entity.id
_entity.type
_entity.pdbx_description
1 polymer ?
#
loop_
_entity_poly.entity_id
_entity_poly.type
_entity_poly.pdbx_seq_one_letter_code
_entity_poly.pdbx_strand_id
1 'polypeptide(L)'
;IKDLVAANIFPGDMLWKNFGITRHGKVVFYDYDEIEYVTDCNFRRVPAPRNEEDEMSGEVWYTVRKHDVFPETFGPFLLGNPVVREVFMQHHADLLDAAFWQSNKERIAAGHVFDVFPYERERRFLSHALA
;
A
#
# COMPACT_ATOMS: atom_id res chain seq x y z
N ILE A 1 6.50 2.69 0.94
CA ILE A 1 5.35 2.05 0.24
C ILE A 1 4.79 2.99 -0.82
N LYS A 2 4.20 4.15 -0.49
CA LYS A 2 3.59 5.04 -1.50
C LYS A 2 4.52 5.43 -2.65
N ASP A 3 5.80 5.68 -2.37
CA ASP A 3 6.80 5.97 -3.42
C ASP A 3 7.08 4.76 -4.33
N LEU A 4 7.00 3.53 -3.80
CA LEU A 4 7.10 2.31 -4.62
C LEU A 4 5.87 2.18 -5.52
N VAL A 5 4.68 2.42 -4.98
CA VAL A 5 3.41 2.40 -5.74
C VAL A 5 3.45 3.44 -6.87
N ALA A 6 3.92 4.65 -6.57
CA ALA A 6 4.13 5.72 -7.54
C ALA A 6 5.08 5.31 -8.68
N ALA A 7 6.03 4.42 -8.40
CA ALA A 7 6.95 3.82 -9.38
C ALA A 7 6.40 2.53 -10.03
N ASN A 8 5.09 2.25 -9.90
CA ASN A 8 4.43 1.03 -10.38
C ASN A 8 4.90 -0.27 -9.71
N ILE A 9 5.50 -0.20 -8.52
CA ILE A 9 5.98 -1.38 -7.78
C ILE A 9 5.07 -1.69 -6.59
N PHE A 10 4.50 -2.89 -6.59
CA PHE A 10 3.86 -3.51 -5.45
C PHE A 10 4.89 -4.40 -4.73
N PRO A 11 5.18 -4.16 -3.45
CA PRO A 11 6.24 -4.88 -2.73
C PRO A 11 5.89 -6.34 -2.36
N GLY A 12 4.64 -6.78 -2.48
CA GLY A 12 4.22 -8.09 -1.98
C GLY A 12 4.22 -8.13 -0.46
N ASP A 13 5.20 -8.81 0.14
CA ASP A 13 5.39 -8.88 1.59
C ASP A 13 5.85 -7.53 2.19
N MET A 14 4.89 -6.82 2.78
CA MET A 14 5.11 -5.54 3.46
C MET A 14 5.52 -5.66 4.92
N LEU A 15 5.90 -6.85 5.39
CA LEU A 15 6.38 -7.03 6.76
C LEU A 15 7.68 -6.25 7.01
N TRP A 16 7.86 -5.85 8.26
CA TRP A 16 8.90 -4.90 8.65
C TRP A 16 10.29 -5.52 8.51
N LYS A 17 10.36 -6.86 8.54
CA LYS A 17 11.55 -7.68 8.25
C LYS A 17 12.06 -7.56 6.82
N ASN A 18 11.35 -6.89 5.92
CA ASN A 18 11.77 -6.67 4.52
C ASN A 18 12.18 -5.20 4.28
N PHE A 19 12.15 -4.38 5.34
CA PHE A 19 12.53 -2.97 5.29
C PHE A 19 13.76 -2.72 6.16
N GLY A 20 14.75 -2.03 5.58
CA GLY A 20 15.96 -1.60 6.25
C GLY A 20 15.94 -0.10 6.53
N ILE A 21 16.66 0.32 7.57
CA ILE A 21 16.85 1.74 7.90
C ILE A 21 18.29 2.13 7.56
N THR A 22 18.45 3.13 6.71
CA THR A 22 19.76 3.69 6.37
C THR A 22 20.32 4.54 7.51
N ARG A 23 21.61 4.89 7.42
CA ARG A 23 22.27 5.81 8.37
C ARG A 23 21.55 7.15 8.55
N HIS A 24 20.84 7.62 7.52
CA HIS A 24 20.10 8.88 7.55
C HIS A 24 18.61 8.71 7.91
N GLY A 25 18.22 7.55 8.44
CA GLY A 25 16.85 7.29 8.88
C GLY A 25 15.86 7.05 7.73
N LYS A 26 16.33 6.92 6.49
CA LYS A 26 15.47 6.55 5.34
C LYS A 26 15.16 5.07 5.36
N VAL A 27 13.92 4.73 5.04
CA VAL A 27 13.42 3.35 4.95
C VAL A 27 13.61 2.84 3.52
N VAL A 28 14.20 1.66 3.37
CA VAL A 28 14.50 1.03 2.08
C VAL A 28 13.94 -0.38 2.07
N PHE A 29 13.25 -0.75 0.99
CA PHE A 29 12.76 -2.11 0.77
C PHE A 29 13.82 -2.94 0.04
N TYR A 30 14.08 -4.16 0.51
CA TYR A 30 15.18 -4.99 0.00
C TYR A 30 14.80 -6.43 -0.40
N ASP A 31 13.61 -6.90 -0.04
CA ASP A 31 13.17 -8.25 -0.39
C ASP A 31 12.47 -8.21 -1.75
N TYR A 32 13.11 -8.72 -2.80
CA TYR A 32 12.61 -8.58 -4.17
C TYR A 32 11.88 -9.82 -4.69
N ASP A 33 11.75 -10.88 -3.89
CA ASP A 33 11.22 -12.15 -4.38
C ASP A 33 9.70 -12.11 -4.62
N GLU A 34 8.98 -11.22 -3.94
CA GLU A 34 7.52 -11.09 -4.02
C GLU A 34 7.03 -9.81 -4.73
N ILE A 35 7.92 -9.08 -5.40
CA ILE A 35 7.52 -7.85 -6.08
C ILE A 35 6.69 -8.13 -7.32
N GLU A 36 5.68 -7.31 -7.53
CA GLU A 36 4.81 -7.35 -8.71
C GLU A 36 4.58 -5.93 -9.21
N TYR A 37 4.16 -5.76 -10.47
CA TYR A 37 3.70 -4.46 -10.93
C TYR A 37 2.34 -4.14 -10.34
N VAL A 38 2.14 -2.89 -9.92
CA VAL A 38 0.81 -2.42 -9.43
C VAL A 38 -0.25 -2.62 -10.51
N THR A 39 0.12 -2.45 -11.79
CA THR A 39 -0.76 -2.71 -12.93
C THR A 39 -1.20 -4.16 -13.07
N ASP A 40 -0.42 -5.12 -12.58
CA ASP A 40 -0.70 -6.55 -12.70
C ASP A 40 -1.52 -7.08 -11.51
N CYS A 41 -1.49 -6.37 -10.38
CA CYS A 41 -2.30 -6.68 -9.20
C CYS A 41 -3.79 -6.32 -9.40
N ASN A 42 -4.67 -7.16 -8.87
CA ASN A 42 -6.12 -6.93 -8.81
C ASN A 42 -6.55 -6.54 -7.39
N PHE A 43 -6.52 -5.25 -7.10
CA PHE A 43 -6.91 -4.72 -5.79
C PHE A 43 -8.43 -4.77 -5.62
N ARG A 44 -8.89 -5.48 -4.59
CA ARG A 44 -10.31 -5.69 -4.31
C ARG A 44 -10.61 -5.43 -2.84
N ARG A 45 -11.86 -5.12 -2.55
CA ARG A 45 -12.40 -5.17 -1.18
C ARG A 45 -12.80 -6.60 -0.85
N VAL A 46 -12.66 -6.96 0.42
CA VAL A 46 -13.23 -8.19 0.96
C VAL A 46 -14.76 -8.09 0.82
N PRO A 47 -15.42 -9.04 0.17
CA PRO A 47 -16.87 -9.04 0.06
C PRO A 47 -17.56 -9.04 1.43
N ALA A 48 -18.66 -8.29 1.56
CA ALA A 48 -19.47 -8.33 2.76
C ALA A 48 -20.08 -9.73 2.96
N PRO A 49 -20.12 -10.26 4.20
CA PRO A 49 -20.71 -11.57 4.48
C PRO A 49 -22.18 -11.60 4.05
N ARG A 50 -22.61 -12.74 3.49
CA ARG A 50 -23.99 -12.88 2.98
C ARG A 50 -24.97 -13.30 4.09
N ASN A 51 -24.46 -13.96 5.12
CA ASN A 51 -25.20 -14.47 6.27
C ASN A 51 -24.27 -14.53 7.51
N GLU A 52 -24.83 -14.85 8.68
CA GLU A 52 -24.09 -14.95 9.94
C GLU A 52 -23.03 -16.07 9.92
N GLU A 53 -23.27 -17.13 9.15
CA GLU A 53 -22.33 -18.25 8.99
C GLU A 53 -21.05 -17.79 8.27
N ASP A 54 -21.18 -17.01 7.20
CA ASP A 54 -20.05 -16.43 6.46
C ASP A 54 -19.25 -15.44 7.34
N GLU A 55 -19.89 -14.75 8.29
CA GLU A 55 -19.23 -13.79 9.20
C GLU A 55 -18.39 -14.49 10.28
N MET A 56 -18.87 -15.64 10.77
CA MET A 56 -18.15 -16.46 11.76
C MET A 56 -17.21 -17.50 11.14
N SER A 57 -17.24 -17.66 9.81
CA SER A 57 -16.42 -18.64 9.10
C SER A 57 -14.93 -18.31 9.25
N GLY A 58 -14.16 -19.30 9.69
CA GLY A 58 -12.69 -19.25 9.64
C GLY A 58 -12.12 -19.47 8.24
N GLU A 59 -12.95 -19.90 7.29
CA GLU A 59 -12.57 -20.15 5.89
C GLU A 59 -13.08 -19.04 4.95
N VAL A 60 -12.27 -18.75 3.92
CA VAL A 60 -12.60 -17.76 2.90
C VAL A 60 -13.66 -18.32 1.95
N TRP A 61 -14.88 -17.81 2.04
CA TRP A 61 -16.04 -18.25 1.22
C TRP A 61 -16.09 -17.62 -0.18
N TYR A 62 -15.26 -16.61 -0.46
CA TYR A 62 -15.17 -15.95 -1.76
C TYR A 62 -13.95 -16.38 -2.55
N THR A 63 -14.02 -16.32 -3.88
CA THR A 63 -12.90 -16.71 -4.73
C THR A 63 -11.76 -15.70 -4.68
N VAL A 64 -10.57 -16.19 -4.34
CA VAL A 64 -9.29 -15.47 -4.39
C VAL A 64 -8.46 -16.00 -5.55
N ARG A 65 -8.04 -15.11 -6.47
CA ARG A 65 -7.15 -15.43 -7.59
C ARG A 65 -5.71 -15.08 -7.26
N LYS A 66 -4.74 -15.61 -8.03
CA LYS A 66 -3.29 -15.42 -7.82
C LYS A 66 -2.85 -13.95 -7.65
N HIS A 67 -3.48 -13.02 -8.37
CA HIS A 67 -3.15 -11.59 -8.33
C HIS A 67 -4.14 -10.75 -7.52
N ASP A 68 -5.10 -11.38 -6.83
CA ASP A 68 -6.04 -10.63 -5.99
C ASP A 68 -5.34 -10.15 -4.72
N VAL A 69 -5.43 -8.85 -4.47
CA VAL A 69 -4.86 -8.21 -3.28
C VAL A 69 -5.99 -7.53 -2.52
N PHE A 70 -6.06 -7.79 -1.21
CA PHE A 70 -7.08 -7.25 -0.31
C PHE A 70 -6.43 -6.34 0.73
N PRO A 71 -6.31 -5.03 0.50
CA PRO A 71 -5.54 -4.17 1.39
C PRO A 71 -6.04 -4.10 2.84
N GLU A 72 -7.33 -4.38 3.03
CA GLU A 72 -7.99 -4.44 4.33
C GLU A 72 -7.38 -5.55 5.23
N THR A 73 -6.80 -6.60 4.64
CA THR A 73 -6.20 -7.72 5.36
C THR A 73 -4.76 -7.44 5.83
N PHE A 74 -4.14 -6.35 5.41
CA PHE A 74 -2.79 -5.99 5.85
C PHE A 74 -2.75 -5.57 7.33
N GLY A 75 -3.86 -5.05 7.86
CA GLY A 75 -3.95 -4.51 9.22
C GLY A 75 -3.43 -5.47 10.29
N PRO A 76 -3.96 -6.70 10.40
CA PRO A 76 -3.49 -7.68 11.37
C PRO A 76 -1.98 -7.99 11.31
N PHE A 77 -1.38 -8.00 10.12
CA PHE A 77 0.04 -8.33 9.94
C PHE A 77 0.96 -7.14 10.19
N LEU A 78 0.54 -5.94 9.78
CA LEU A 78 1.35 -4.73 9.90
C LEU A 78 1.19 -4.03 11.25
N LEU A 79 0.01 -4.14 11.88
CA LEU A 79 -0.42 -3.28 12.98
C LEU A 79 -0.64 -4.01 14.31
N GLY A 80 0.13 -5.08 14.54
CA GLY A 80 0.05 -5.86 15.79
C GLY A 80 0.44 -5.06 17.04
N ASN A 81 1.29 -4.03 16.91
CA ASN A 81 1.62 -3.13 18.02
C ASN A 81 0.63 -1.94 18.06
N PRO A 82 -0.08 -1.70 19.19
CA PRO A 82 -1.07 -0.63 19.30
C PRO A 82 -0.54 0.79 19.00
N VAL A 83 0.69 1.09 19.40
CA VAL A 83 1.30 2.42 19.17
C VAL A 83 1.59 2.62 17.68
N VAL A 84 2.14 1.59 17.04
CA VAL A 84 2.37 1.60 15.58
C VAL A 84 1.05 1.71 14.82
N ARG A 85 0.03 0.97 15.27
CA ARG A 85 -1.32 1.01 14.71
C ARG A 85 -1.90 2.41 14.76
N GLU A 86 -1.83 3.09 15.89
CA GLU A 86 -2.36 4.44 16.05
C GLU A 86 -1.72 5.41 15.05
N VAL A 87 -0.39 5.46 15.01
CA VAL A 87 0.36 6.34 14.10
C VAL A 87 0.08 5.99 12.64
N PHE A 88 0.04 4.70 12.31
CA PHE A 88 -0.27 4.25 10.95
C PHE A 88 -1.68 4.67 10.53
N MET A 89 -2.69 4.50 11.39
CA MET A 89 -4.06 4.89 11.07
C MET A 89 -4.19 6.42 10.91
N GLN A 90 -3.40 7.21 11.63
CA GLN A 90 -3.39 8.67 11.49
C GLN A 90 -2.81 9.15 10.15
N HIS A 91 -1.78 8.48 9.62
CA HIS A 91 -1.03 8.98 8.46
C HIS A 91 -1.19 8.15 7.18
N HIS A 92 -1.54 6.88 7.31
CA HIS A 92 -1.41 5.87 6.26
C HIS A 92 -2.60 4.88 6.19
N ALA A 93 -3.74 5.21 6.80
CA ALA A 93 -4.96 4.39 6.72
C ALA A 93 -5.41 4.14 5.27
N ASP A 94 -5.07 5.03 4.34
CA ASP A 94 -5.35 4.88 2.92
C ASP A 94 -4.70 3.63 2.30
N LEU A 95 -3.59 3.15 2.87
CA LEU A 95 -2.96 1.90 2.41
C LEU A 95 -3.82 0.65 2.69
N LEU A 96 -4.79 0.73 3.61
CA LEU A 96 -5.75 -0.35 3.89
C LEU A 96 -7.00 -0.26 3.02
N ASP A 97 -7.13 0.77 2.18
CA ASP A 97 -8.29 0.93 1.29
C ASP A 97 -7.93 0.54 -0.15
N ALA A 98 -8.67 -0.42 -0.71
CA ALA A 98 -8.54 -0.82 -2.11
C ALA A 98 -8.64 0.37 -3.10
N ALA A 99 -9.41 1.41 -2.78
CA ALA A 99 -9.58 2.58 -3.64
C ALA A 99 -8.27 3.37 -3.86
N PHE A 100 -7.40 3.43 -2.84
CA PHE A 100 -6.07 4.04 -2.99
C PHE A 100 -5.28 3.31 -4.09
N TRP A 101 -5.25 1.98 -4.03
CA TRP A 101 -4.49 1.18 -4.97
C TRP A 101 -5.08 1.19 -6.38
N GLN A 102 -6.41 1.09 -6.48
CA GLN A 102 -7.13 1.18 -7.75
C GLN A 102 -6.89 2.52 -8.45
N SER A 103 -7.01 3.64 -7.74
CA SER A 103 -6.79 4.97 -8.32
C SER A 103 -5.34 5.20 -8.77
N ASN A 104 -4.35 4.66 -8.05
CA ASN A 104 -2.95 4.70 -8.48
C ASN A 104 -2.73 3.83 -9.73
N LYS A 105 -3.28 2.60 -9.74
CA LYS A 105 -3.23 1.70 -10.90
C LYS A 105 -3.82 2.36 -12.16
N GLU A 106 -4.98 3.00 -12.04
CA GLU A 106 -5.63 3.71 -13.16
C GLU A 106 -4.76 4.86 -13.69
N ARG A 107 -4.17 5.67 -12.80
CA ARG A 107 -3.28 6.78 -13.19
C ARG A 107 -2.03 6.28 -13.90
N ILE A 108 -1.40 5.22 -13.38
CA ILE A 108 -0.22 4.60 -14.00
C ILE A 108 -0.59 4.04 -15.39
N ALA A 109 -1.73 3.35 -15.50
CA ALA A 109 -2.22 2.85 -16.78
C ALA A 109 -2.53 3.97 -17.78
N ALA A 110 -2.94 5.14 -17.30
CA ALA A 110 -3.11 6.34 -18.12
C ALA A 110 -1.79 7.04 -18.50
N GLY A 111 -0.63 6.47 -18.14
CA GLY A 111 0.69 7.02 -18.44
C GLY A 111 1.13 8.15 -17.51
N HIS A 112 0.45 8.34 -16.37
CA HIS A 112 0.87 9.32 -15.39
C HIS A 112 2.17 8.89 -14.70
N VAL A 113 3.18 9.76 -14.75
CA VAL A 113 4.44 9.59 -14.03
C VAL A 113 4.37 10.41 -12.76
N PHE A 114 4.39 9.75 -11.61
CA PHE A 114 4.40 10.41 -10.31
C PHE A 114 5.79 10.95 -9.98
N ASP A 115 5.84 12.18 -9.45
CA ASP A 115 7.09 12.75 -8.94
C ASP A 115 7.52 12.08 -7.63
N VAL A 116 8.72 11.51 -7.62
CA VAL A 116 9.39 11.01 -6.40
C VAL A 116 10.56 11.92 -6.08
N PHE A 117 10.53 12.58 -4.92
CA PHE A 117 11.55 13.54 -4.51
C PHE A 117 12.56 12.92 -3.54
N PRO A 118 13.88 13.05 -3.78
CA PRO A 118 14.92 12.51 -2.89
C PRO A 118 15.17 13.39 -1.66
N TYR A 119 14.27 14.33 -1.33
CA TYR A 119 14.42 15.30 -0.25
C TYR A 119 13.09 15.57 0.46
N GLU A 120 13.16 16.08 1.69
CA GLU A 120 11.99 16.44 2.49
C GLU A 120 11.15 17.52 1.82
N ARG A 121 9.82 17.41 1.96
CA ARG A 121 8.86 18.33 1.35
C ARG A 121 9.12 19.79 1.73
N GLU A 122 9.60 20.04 2.95
CA GLU A 122 9.95 21.38 3.48
C GLU A 122 11.11 22.05 2.72
N ARG A 123 11.98 21.27 2.08
CA ARG A 123 13.09 21.78 1.27
C ARG A 123 12.68 22.10 -0.16
N ARG A 124 11.45 21.75 -0.55
CA ARG A 124 10.92 22.05 -1.89
C ARG A 124 10.73 23.55 -1.98
N PHE A 125 11.39 24.18 -2.95
CA PHE A 125 11.10 25.57 -3.28
C PHE A 125 9.63 25.67 -3.68
N LEU A 126 8.87 26.49 -2.96
CA LEU A 126 7.54 26.88 -3.41
C LEU A 126 7.77 27.74 -4.64
N SER A 127 7.38 27.23 -5.81
CA SER A 127 7.28 28.07 -6.98
C SER A 127 6.39 29.25 -6.61
N HIS A 128 6.93 30.47 -6.57
CA HIS A 128 6.11 31.64 -6.80
C HIS A 128 5.44 31.38 -8.16
N ALA A 129 4.18 30.97 -8.14
CA ALA A 129 3.34 31.15 -9.30
C ALA A 129 3.38 32.65 -9.56
N LEU A 130 4.05 33.04 -10.65
CA LEU A 130 3.94 34.40 -11.17
C LEU A 130 2.44 34.71 -11.30
N ALA A 131 2.08 35.88 -10.76
CA ALA A 131 0.75 36.47 -10.80
C ALA A 131 0.17 36.55 -12.21
#